data_AF-A0A2T8I8Q9-F1
#
_entry.id   AF-A0A2T8I8Q9-F1
#
_cell.length_a   1.000
_cell.length_b   1.000
_cell.length_c   1.000
_cell.angle_alpha   90.00
_cell.angle_beta   90.00
_cell.angle_gamma   90.00
#
_symmetry.space_group_name_H-M   'P 1'
#
loop_
_entity.id
_entity.type
_entity.pdbx_description
1 polymer ?
#
loop_
_entity_poly.entity_id
_entity_poly.type
_entity_poly.pdbx_seq_one_letter_code
_entity_poly.pdbx_strand_id
1 'polypeptide(L)'
;MDSEDEIPFQILREITDGFSKERKLGQGAFGVVYKGVTKNGDDVAVKRLLINSSLDFKHQLKNELYNLRKLNHPNIVHVLGYCFETEQKPFIMEDGSKVFVDETQGALCLEYMHNGSLQRLLSDEFSGLEWHTRFKIIKGTCEGLKYIHDLEEPIYHLDLKPDNILLDKDMAKDCRFWFVQDHS
;
A
#
# COMPACT_ATOMS: atom_id res chain seq x y z
N MET A 1 13.84 -7.92 12.77
CA MET A 1 12.75 -6.97 12.55
C MET A 1 12.94 -5.93 13.62
N ASP A 2 13.47 -4.77 13.27
CA ASP A 2 13.58 -3.68 14.24
C ASP A 2 12.16 -3.16 14.50
N SER A 3 11.82 -3.01 15.78
CA SER A 3 10.49 -2.59 16.25
C SER A 3 10.14 -1.13 15.92
N GLU A 4 11.02 -0.41 15.21
CA GLU A 4 10.90 1.04 15.00
C GLU A 4 9.86 1.43 13.94
N ASP A 5 9.54 0.54 12.98
CA ASP A 5 8.55 0.83 11.92
C ASP A 5 7.19 0.13 12.15
N GLU A 6 7.03 -0.59 13.26
CA GLU A 6 5.76 -1.19 13.63
C GLU A 6 4.83 -0.10 14.17
N ILE A 7 3.74 0.14 13.44
CA ILE A 7 2.74 1.13 13.78
C ILE A 7 1.57 0.41 14.42
N PRO A 8 1.20 0.75 15.67
CA PRO A 8 0.05 0.14 16.31
C PRO A 8 -1.23 0.31 15.49
N PHE A 9 -2.08 -0.72 15.43
CA PHE A 9 -3.30 -0.70 14.61
C PHE A 9 -4.21 0.48 15.00
N GLN A 10 -4.26 0.79 16.29
CA GLN A 10 -5.02 1.92 16.82
C GLN A 10 -4.56 3.27 16.24
N ILE A 11 -3.26 3.48 16.00
CA ILE A 11 -2.76 4.70 15.36
C ILE A 11 -3.25 4.77 13.91
N LEU A 12 -3.16 3.66 13.16
CA LEU A 12 -3.65 3.60 11.78
C LEU A 12 -5.16 3.85 11.71
N ARG A 13 -5.91 3.33 12.68
CA ARG A 13 -7.34 3.59 12.83
C ARG A 13 -7.61 5.08 13.09
N GLU A 14 -6.85 5.73 13.97
CA GLU A 14 -7.02 7.15 14.27
C GLU A 14 -6.74 8.04 13.06
N ILE A 15 -5.60 7.86 12.39
CA ILE A 15 -5.21 8.72 11.26
C ILE A 15 -6.14 8.55 10.05
N THR A 16 -6.84 7.42 9.96
CA THR A 16 -7.83 7.11 8.92
C THR A 16 -9.28 7.35 9.36
N ASP A 17 -9.52 8.03 10.48
CA ASP A 17 -10.87 8.31 11.00
C ASP A 17 -11.72 7.03 11.12
N GLY A 18 -11.14 5.98 11.69
CA GLY A 18 -11.80 4.69 11.85
C GLY A 18 -11.90 3.87 10.56
N PHE A 19 -11.03 4.10 9.56
CA PHE A 19 -11.16 3.57 8.21
C PHE A 19 -12.50 3.96 7.56
N SER A 20 -12.84 5.25 7.65
CA SER A 20 -14.11 5.79 7.15
C SER A 20 -14.25 5.66 5.63
N LYS A 21 -15.50 5.59 5.16
CA LYS A 21 -15.78 5.47 3.71
C LYS A 21 -15.35 6.71 2.95
N GLU A 22 -15.42 7.86 3.61
CA GLU A 22 -15.03 9.18 3.11
C GLU A 22 -13.52 9.26 2.84
N ARG A 23 -12.73 8.46 3.56
CA ARG A 23 -11.28 8.35 3.36
C ARG A 23 -10.88 7.22 2.42
N LYS A 24 -11.81 6.43 1.88
CA LYS A 24 -11.49 5.33 0.96
C LYS A 24 -10.92 5.88 -0.35
N LEU A 25 -9.72 5.43 -0.70
CA LEU A 25 -9.04 5.76 -1.95
C LEU A 25 -9.29 4.70 -3.04
N GLY A 26 -9.40 3.44 -2.64
CA GLY A 26 -9.58 2.33 -3.57
C GLY A 26 -9.68 0.98 -2.85
N GLN A 27 -9.98 -0.06 -3.62
CA GLN A 27 -10.03 -1.44 -3.13
C GLN A 27 -9.52 -2.39 -4.21
N GLY A 28 -8.62 -3.28 -3.84
CA GLY A 28 -8.13 -4.37 -4.68
C GLY A 28 -8.34 -5.72 -4.00
N ALA A 29 -7.81 -6.79 -4.60
CA ALA A 29 -7.99 -8.16 -4.12
C ALA A 29 -7.44 -8.37 -2.69
N PHE A 30 -6.35 -7.69 -2.32
CA PHE A 30 -5.67 -7.90 -1.03
C PHE A 30 -6.01 -6.86 0.03
N GLY A 31 -6.92 -5.93 -0.23
CA GLY A 31 -7.11 -4.85 0.72
C GLY A 31 -7.89 -3.64 0.23
N VAL A 32 -8.17 -2.77 1.19
CA VAL A 32 -8.77 -1.46 0.97
C VAL A 32 -7.75 -0.40 1.35
N VAL A 33 -7.59 0.60 0.49
CA VAL A 33 -6.65 1.71 0.71
C VAL A 33 -7.44 2.93 1.19
N TYR A 34 -6.95 3.56 2.24
CA TYR A 34 -7.55 4.74 2.87
C TYR A 34 -6.54 5.90 2.94
N LYS A 35 -7.03 7.14 2.86
CA LYS A 35 -6.24 8.33 3.14
C LYS A 35 -6.13 8.53 4.65
N GLY A 36 -4.90 8.55 5.15
CA GLY A 36 -4.57 8.93 6.52
C GLY A 36 -4.04 10.35 6.60
N VAL A 37 -4.18 10.98 7.76
CA VAL A 37 -3.51 12.25 8.12
C VAL A 37 -2.79 12.03 9.45
N THR A 38 -1.46 12.14 9.46
CA THR A 38 -0.67 11.94 10.68
C THR A 38 -0.94 13.05 11.70
N LYS A 39 -0.49 12.86 12.95
CA LYS A 39 -0.58 13.91 13.99
C LYS A 39 0.15 15.21 13.62
N ASN A 40 1.14 15.11 12.72
CA ASN A 40 1.89 16.26 12.22
C ASN A 40 1.21 16.94 11.03
N GLY A 41 0.09 16.39 10.52
CA GLY A 41 -0.63 16.92 9.37
C GLY A 41 -0.17 16.37 8.02
N ASP A 42 0.72 15.37 8.01
CA ASP A 42 1.20 14.75 6.76
C ASP A 42 0.17 13.78 6.21
N ASP A 43 -0.07 13.84 4.90
CA ASP A 43 -0.94 12.89 4.20
C ASP A 43 -0.20 11.56 3.99
N VAL A 44 -0.87 10.45 4.31
CA VAL A 44 -0.39 9.07 4.08
C VAL A 44 -1.45 8.22 3.40
N ALA A 45 -1.04 7.12 2.77
CA ALA A 45 -1.95 6.07 2.32
C ALA A 45 -1.83 4.85 3.24
N VAL A 46 -2.97 4.34 3.72
CA VAL A 46 -3.04 3.16 4.58
C VAL A 46 -3.75 2.04 3.83
N LYS A 47 -3.01 1.00 3.40
CA LYS A 47 -3.60 -0.20 2.81
C LYS A 47 -3.91 -1.20 3.92
N ARG A 48 -5.18 -1.31 4.28
CA ARG A 48 -5.67 -2.35 5.20
C ARG A 48 -5.79 -3.66 4.44
N LEU A 49 -5.12 -4.68 4.92
CA LEU A 49 -5.02 -5.97 4.26
C LEU A 49 -6.22 -6.85 4.59
N LEU A 50 -6.72 -7.56 3.58
CA LEU A 50 -7.67 -8.66 3.78
C LEU A 50 -6.86 -9.89 4.20
N ILE A 51 -6.72 -10.10 5.51
CA ILE A 51 -5.96 -11.24 6.03
C ILE A 51 -6.86 -12.47 6.09
N ASN A 52 -6.41 -13.54 5.44
CA ASN A 52 -6.90 -14.88 5.68
C ASN A 52 -6.13 -15.47 6.86
N SER A 53 -6.81 -16.19 7.75
CA SER A 53 -6.28 -16.64 9.05
C SER A 53 -5.22 -17.76 8.99
N SER A 54 -4.66 -18.09 7.82
CA SER A 54 -3.61 -19.11 7.71
C SER A 54 -2.25 -18.58 8.22
N LEU A 55 -1.53 -19.42 8.95
CA LEU A 55 -0.19 -19.09 9.50
C LEU A 55 0.83 -18.81 8.38
N ASP A 56 0.73 -19.51 7.26
CA ASP A 56 1.62 -19.33 6.10
C ASP A 56 1.51 -17.93 5.49
N PHE A 57 0.28 -17.39 5.43
CA PHE A 57 0.05 -16.03 4.93
C PHE A 57 0.71 -14.97 5.81
N LYS A 58 0.75 -15.19 7.14
CA LYS A 58 1.42 -14.28 8.08
C LYS A 58 2.92 -14.18 7.81
N HIS A 59 3.57 -15.32 7.58
CA HIS A 59 5.01 -15.37 7.33
C HIS A 59 5.38 -14.80 5.94
N GLN A 60 4.60 -15.13 4.91
CA GLN A 60 4.80 -14.59 3.56
C GLN A 60 4.66 -13.07 3.55
N LEU A 61 3.60 -12.56 4.18
CA LEU A 61 3.35 -11.12 4.27
C LEU A 61 4.49 -10.42 5.02
N LYS A 62 4.95 -10.94 6.17
CA LYS A 62 6.08 -10.34 6.89
C LYS A 62 7.37 -10.25 6.05
N ASN A 63 7.66 -11.29 5.25
CA ASN A 63 8.82 -11.27 4.36
C ASN A 63 8.64 -10.27 3.20
N GLU A 64 7.45 -10.21 2.60
CA GLU A 64 7.13 -9.24 1.55
C GLU A 64 7.29 -7.80 2.08
N LEU A 65 6.75 -7.52 3.27
CA LEU A 65 6.88 -6.23 3.95
C LEU A 65 8.33 -5.85 4.23
N TYR A 66 9.14 -6.80 4.67
CA TYR A 66 10.56 -6.58 4.93
C TYR A 66 11.32 -6.22 3.65
N ASN A 67 11.05 -6.93 2.55
CA ASN A 67 11.68 -6.65 1.26
C ASN A 67 11.24 -5.30 0.72
N LEU A 68 9.96 -4.97 0.87
CA LEU A 68 9.39 -3.70 0.47
C LEU A 68 10.00 -2.49 1.18
N ARG A 69 10.23 -2.61 2.48
CA ARG A 69 10.79 -1.52 3.30
C ARG A 69 12.23 -1.19 2.90
N LYS A 70 12.96 -2.13 2.31
CA LYS A 70 14.33 -1.90 1.82
C LYS A 70 14.39 -1.15 0.50
N LEU A 71 13.27 -1.09 -0.23
CA LEU A 71 13.23 -0.39 -1.50
C LEU A 71 13.33 1.11 -1.25
N ASN A 72 14.40 1.71 -1.76
CA ASN A 72 14.64 3.13 -1.67
C ASN A 72 15.02 3.64 -3.06
N HIS A 73 14.01 4.11 -3.80
CA HIS A 73 14.17 4.59 -5.16
C HIS A 73 13.16 5.71 -5.43
N PRO A 74 13.54 6.79 -6.15
CA PRO A 74 12.63 7.90 -6.46
C PRO A 74 11.39 7.50 -7.27
N ASN A 75 11.42 6.35 -7.94
CA ASN A 75 10.30 5.82 -8.72
C ASN A 75 9.58 4.63 -8.08
N ILE A 76 9.75 4.41 -6.77
CA ILE A 76 9.03 3.40 -6.00
C ILE A 76 8.31 4.09 -4.84
N VAL A 77 7.08 3.67 -4.56
CA VAL A 77 6.33 4.18 -3.41
C VAL A 77 6.96 3.66 -2.12
N HIS A 78 7.31 4.55 -1.22
CA HIS A 78 7.93 4.20 0.05
C HIS A 78 6.92 3.64 1.05
N VAL A 79 7.30 2.53 1.68
CA VAL A 79 6.64 2.04 2.88
C VAL A 79 7.17 2.81 4.08
N LEU A 80 6.28 3.53 4.76
CA LEU A 80 6.58 4.33 5.95
C LEU A 80 6.47 3.51 7.24
N GLY A 81 5.73 2.41 7.20
CA GLY A 81 5.60 1.47 8.31
C GLY A 81 4.53 0.43 8.05
N TYR A 82 4.36 -0.48 9.00
CA TYR A 82 3.40 -1.58 8.88
C TYR A 82 2.76 -1.90 10.22
N CYS A 83 1.63 -2.59 10.18
CA CYS A 83 0.94 -3.13 11.33
C CYS A 83 0.71 -4.61 11.12
N PHE A 84 0.99 -5.42 12.14
CA PHE A 84 0.64 -6.83 12.14
C PHE A 84 0.30 -7.32 13.56
N GLU A 85 -0.90 -6.98 14.02
CA GLU A 85 -1.35 -7.26 15.39
C GLU A 85 -2.33 -8.44 15.40
N THR A 86 -2.21 -9.33 16.38
CA THR A 86 -3.20 -10.39 16.62
C THR A 86 -3.80 -10.20 18.00
N GLU A 87 -5.13 -10.11 18.07
CA GLU A 87 -5.88 -9.97 19.31
C GLU A 87 -6.91 -11.07 19.44
N GLN A 88 -7.11 -11.58 20.66
CA GLN A 88 -8.21 -12.49 20.95
C GLN A 88 -9.50 -11.71 21.14
N LYS A 89 -10.43 -11.87 20.19
CA LYS A 89 -11.75 -11.26 20.30
C LYS A 89 -12.81 -12.29 20.66
N PRO A 90 -13.81 -11.88 21.44
CA PRO A 90 -14.92 -12.75 21.74
C PRO A 90 -15.82 -12.92 20.52
N PHE A 91 -16.10 -14.16 20.18
CA PHE A 91 -17.10 -14.56 19.20
C PHE A 91 -18.24 -15.27 19.93
N ILE A 92 -19.47 -14.82 19.69
CA ILE A 92 -20.66 -15.42 20.29
C ILE A 92 -21.21 -16.44 19.30
N MET A 93 -21.24 -17.71 19.70
CA MET A 93 -21.81 -18.79 18.90
C MET A 93 -23.34 -18.70 18.91
N GLU A 94 -23.99 -19.43 17.99
CA GLU A 94 -25.47 -19.44 17.88
C GLU A 94 -26.17 -19.92 19.16
N ASP A 95 -25.52 -20.79 19.94
CA ASP A 95 -26.01 -21.28 21.23
C ASP A 95 -25.76 -20.30 22.40
N GLY A 96 -25.20 -19.12 22.11
CA GLY A 96 -24.88 -18.09 23.10
C GLY A 96 -23.55 -18.31 23.84
N SER A 97 -22.83 -19.38 23.56
CA SER A 97 -21.50 -19.61 24.14
C SER A 97 -20.47 -18.61 23.57
N LYS A 98 -19.53 -18.19 24.42
CA LYS A 98 -18.49 -17.24 24.08
C LYS A 98 -17.18 -17.99 23.86
N VAL A 99 -16.70 -17.98 22.63
CA VAL A 99 -15.37 -18.49 22.28
C VAL A 99 -14.45 -17.33 21.94
N PHE A 100 -13.16 -17.47 22.22
CA PHE A 100 -12.17 -16.46 21.82
C PHE A 100 -11.54 -16.91 20.52
N VAL A 101 -11.55 -16.03 19.54
CA VAL A 101 -10.93 -16.25 18.23
C VAL A 101 -9.82 -15.25 18.03
N ASP A 102 -8.70 -15.71 17.50
CA ASP A 102 -7.62 -14.83 17.08
C ASP A 102 -8.07 -14.04 15.86
N GLU A 103 -8.11 -12.72 15.99
CA GLU A 103 -8.30 -11.81 14.85
C GLU A 103 -6.97 -11.09 14.59
N THR A 104 -6.46 -11.23 13.37
CA THR A 104 -5.23 -10.55 12.95
C THR A 104 -5.57 -9.33 12.11
N GLN A 105 -5.07 -8.17 12.51
CA GLN A 105 -5.09 -6.94 11.72
C GLN A 105 -3.76 -6.75 11.01
N GLY A 106 -3.82 -6.40 9.72
CA GLY A 106 -2.65 -6.08 8.92
C GLY A 106 -2.88 -4.82 8.13
N ALA A 107 -1.87 -3.96 8.10
CA ALA A 107 -1.91 -2.78 7.27
C ALA A 107 -0.50 -2.30 6.88
N LEU A 108 -0.46 -1.57 5.78
CA LEU A 108 0.71 -0.86 5.28
C LEU A 108 0.47 0.64 5.36
N CYS A 109 1.42 1.39 5.93
CA CYS A 109 1.44 2.84 5.89
C CYS A 109 2.47 3.30 4.85
N LEU A 110 2.06 4.21 3.97
CA LEU A 110 2.77 4.54 2.74
C LEU A 110 2.75 6.05 2.54
N GLU A 111 3.70 6.55 1.77
CA GLU A 111 3.61 7.94 1.30
C GLU A 111 2.34 8.14 0.46
N TYR A 112 1.70 9.30 0.60
CA TYR A 112 0.50 9.61 -0.16
C TYR A 112 0.84 10.23 -1.52
N MET A 113 0.28 9.63 -2.57
CA MET A 113 0.49 10.04 -3.95
C MET A 113 -0.67 10.92 -4.41
N HIS A 114 -0.45 12.23 -4.42
CA HIS A 114 -1.50 13.25 -4.46
C HIS A 114 -2.28 13.29 -5.78
N ASN A 115 -1.64 12.90 -6.88
CA ASN A 115 -2.27 12.87 -8.21
C ASN A 115 -2.91 11.51 -8.53
N GLY A 116 -2.88 10.57 -7.59
CA GLY A 116 -3.53 9.27 -7.74
C GLY A 116 -2.88 8.42 -8.84
N SER A 117 -3.67 7.52 -9.44
CA SER A 117 -3.19 6.60 -10.46
C SER A 117 -3.13 7.21 -11.85
N LEU A 118 -2.23 6.71 -12.70
CA LEU A 118 -2.16 7.06 -14.11
C LEU A 118 -3.48 6.74 -14.84
N GLN A 119 -4.17 5.68 -14.44
CA GLN A 119 -5.48 5.32 -15.01
C GLN A 119 -6.47 6.51 -14.98
N ARG A 120 -6.47 7.29 -13.89
CA ARG A 120 -7.32 8.48 -13.76
C ARG A 120 -6.99 9.56 -14.79
N LEU A 121 -5.71 9.73 -15.12
CA LEU A 121 -5.29 10.68 -16.15
C LEU A 121 -5.58 10.18 -17.57
N LEU A 122 -5.62 8.86 -17.78
CA LEU A 122 -5.92 8.26 -19.08
C LEU A 122 -7.42 8.22 -19.38
N SER A 123 -8.26 8.17 -18.35
CA SER A 123 -9.72 8.09 -18.48
C SER A 123 -10.42 9.44 -18.69
N ASP A 124 -9.73 10.55 -18.42
CA ASP A 124 -10.26 11.90 -18.61
C ASP A 124 -10.26 12.25 -20.12
N GLU A 125 -11.34 12.84 -20.65
CA GLU A 125 -11.48 13.20 -22.07
C GLU A 125 -10.42 14.25 -22.52
N PHE A 126 -9.72 14.85 -21.56
CA PHE A 126 -8.60 15.74 -21.78
C PHE A 126 -7.26 15.00 -21.68
N SER A 127 -6.84 14.40 -22.79
CA SER A 127 -5.49 13.86 -23.01
C SER A 127 -4.37 14.94 -23.07
N GLY A 128 -4.49 16.00 -22.26
CA GLY A 128 -3.60 17.17 -22.16
C GLY A 128 -2.26 16.92 -21.47
N LEU A 129 -1.87 15.66 -21.25
CA LEU A 129 -0.49 15.35 -20.87
C LEU A 129 0.41 15.58 -22.08
N GLU A 130 1.20 16.65 -22.03
CA GLU A 130 2.31 16.90 -22.95
C GLU A 130 3.21 15.66 -23.07
N TRP A 131 3.74 15.41 -24.27
CA TRP A 131 4.62 14.26 -24.53
C TRP A 131 5.77 14.16 -23.54
N HIS A 132 6.32 15.30 -23.13
CA HIS A 132 7.37 15.40 -22.12
C HIS A 132 6.97 14.74 -20.79
N THR A 133 5.75 14.96 -20.31
CA THR A 133 5.25 14.36 -19.07
C THR A 133 5.04 12.86 -19.25
N ARG A 134 4.50 12.42 -20.40
CA ARG A 134 4.34 11.00 -20.71
C ARG A 134 5.68 10.27 -20.72
N PHE A 135 6.68 10.86 -21.38
CA PHE A 135 8.03 10.30 -21.43
C PHE A 135 8.65 10.16 -20.04
N LYS A 136 8.44 11.14 -19.15
CA LYS A 136 8.89 11.06 -17.76
C LYS A 136 8.22 9.93 -16.98
N ILE A 137 6.92 9.73 -17.16
CA ILE A 137 6.18 8.62 -16.54
C ILE A 137 6.78 7.28 -17.01
N ILE A 138 6.94 7.12 -18.32
CA ILE A 138 7.53 5.91 -18.92
C ILE A 138 8.95 5.68 -18.38
N LYS A 139 9.79 6.72 -18.44
CA LYS A 139 11.18 6.64 -17.97
C LYS A 139 11.25 6.25 -16.49
N GLY A 140 10.50 6.93 -15.63
CA GLY A 140 10.42 6.62 -14.20
C GLY A 140 9.94 5.19 -13.93
N THR A 141 8.95 4.69 -14.69
CA THR A 141 8.52 3.29 -14.59
C THR A 141 9.64 2.32 -14.92
N CYS A 142 10.35 2.55 -16.02
CA CYS A 142 11.47 1.71 -16.42
C CYS A 142 12.62 1.77 -15.40
N GLU A 143 12.90 2.94 -14.82
CA GLU A 143 13.95 3.10 -13.80
C GLU A 143 13.58 2.37 -12.50
N GLY A 144 12.34 2.50 -12.02
CA GLY A 144 11.85 1.75 -10.86
C GLY A 144 11.86 0.23 -11.07
N LEU A 145 11.42 -0.23 -12.25
CA LEU A 145 11.46 -1.66 -12.61
C LEU A 145 12.88 -2.18 -12.71
N LYS A 146 13.78 -1.42 -13.35
CA LYS A 146 15.20 -1.78 -13.43
C LYS A 146 15.80 -1.95 -12.04
N TYR A 147 15.52 -1.00 -11.13
CA TYR A 147 16.02 -1.08 -9.76
C TYR A 147 15.60 -2.37 -9.05
N ILE A 148 14.32 -2.76 -9.09
CA ILE A 148 13.87 -3.99 -8.41
C ILE A 148 14.35 -5.27 -9.08
N HIS A 149 14.59 -5.24 -10.39
CA HIS A 149 15.14 -6.39 -11.13
C HIS A 149 16.65 -6.56 -10.92
N ASP A 150 17.37 -5.48 -10.60
CA ASP A 150 18.82 -5.49 -10.36
C ASP A 150 19.19 -5.80 -8.88
N LEU A 151 18.21 -6.03 -8.01
CA LEU A 151 18.46 -6.48 -6.63
C LEU A 151 19.10 -7.88 -6.62
N GLU A 152 19.86 -8.19 -5.56
CA GLU A 152 20.47 -9.52 -5.37
C GLU A 152 19.43 -10.65 -5.42
N GLU A 153 18.25 -10.39 -4.84
CA GLU A 153 17.04 -11.19 -5.00
C GLU A 153 16.02 -10.35 -5.80
N PRO A 154 15.93 -10.55 -7.14
CA PRO A 154 15.07 -9.75 -8.00
C PRO A 154 13.61 -9.85 -7.61
N ILE A 155 12.92 -8.71 -7.60
CA ILE A 155 11.48 -8.67 -7.33
C ILE A 155 10.72 -8.43 -8.62
N TYR A 156 9.78 -9.33 -8.93
CA TYR A 156 8.90 -9.21 -10.10
C TYR A 156 7.55 -8.61 -9.68
N HIS A 157 7.16 -7.49 -10.30
CA HIS A 157 5.92 -6.79 -9.96
C HIS A 157 4.65 -7.60 -10.27
N LEU A 158 4.64 -8.34 -11.39
CA LEU A 158 3.57 -9.23 -11.89
C LEU A 158 2.19 -8.59 -12.21
N ASP A 159 1.86 -7.42 -11.65
CA ASP A 159 0.60 -6.68 -11.93
C ASP A 159 0.87 -5.23 -12.43
N LEU A 160 1.77 -5.05 -13.39
CA LEU A 160 2.06 -3.71 -13.90
C LEU A 160 0.91 -3.22 -14.81
N LYS A 161 0.09 -2.31 -14.29
CA LYS A 161 -1.04 -1.67 -14.99
C LYS A 161 -1.18 -0.20 -14.59
N PRO A 162 -1.87 0.66 -15.36
CA PRO A 162 -2.01 2.09 -15.07
C PRO A 162 -2.57 2.42 -13.67
N ASP A 163 -3.39 1.55 -13.08
CA ASP A 163 -3.88 1.71 -11.70
C ASP A 163 -2.79 1.65 -10.64
N ASN A 164 -1.70 0.92 -10.91
CA ASN A 164 -0.55 0.74 -10.01
C ASN A 164 0.58 1.74 -10.29
N ILE A 165 0.37 2.68 -11.21
CA ILE A 165 1.30 3.77 -11.51
C ILE A 165 0.80 4.99 -10.75
N LEU A 166 1.44 5.38 -9.66
CA LEU A 166 1.00 6.49 -8.83
C LEU A 166 1.83 7.76 -9.07
N LEU A 167 1.17 8.90 -9.00
CA LEU A 167 1.76 10.18 -9.37
C LEU A 167 1.82 11.10 -8.16
N ASP A 168 3.01 11.63 -7.88
CA ASP A 168 3.21 12.59 -6.79
C ASP A 168 2.77 14.00 -7.25
N LYS A 169 2.70 14.96 -6.32
CA LYS A 169 2.34 16.38 -6.54
C LYS A 169 3.05 16.97 -7.75
N ASP A 170 4.35 16.69 -7.86
CA ASP A 170 5.18 17.11 -8.97
C ASP A 170 5.13 16.06 -10.09
N MET A 171 4.00 16.00 -10.82
CA MET A 171 3.76 15.11 -12.00
C MET A 171 4.95 15.00 -12.98
N ALA A 172 5.84 15.98 -12.95
CA ALA A 172 6.99 16.16 -13.82
C ALA A 172 8.36 15.79 -13.21
N LYS A 173 8.47 15.31 -11.97
CA LYS A 173 9.78 14.90 -11.38
C LYS A 173 9.81 13.44 -10.94
N ASP A 174 8.77 12.95 -10.27
CA ASP A 174 8.85 11.66 -9.59
C ASP A 174 7.56 10.84 -9.80
N CYS A 175 7.50 10.11 -10.92
CA CYS A 175 6.46 9.09 -11.10
C CYS A 175 6.87 7.86 -10.28
N ARG A 176 6.01 7.39 -9.37
CA ARG A 176 6.30 6.25 -8.49
C ARG A 176 5.36 5.10 -8.78
N PHE A 177 5.89 3.89 -8.78
CA PHE A 177 5.10 2.69 -9.03
C PHE A 177 4.77 2.05 -7.70
N TRP A 178 3.49 1.73 -7.54
CA TRP A 178 2.94 1.12 -6.33
C TRP A 178 3.21 -0.36 -6.33
N PHE A 179 3.83 -0.83 -5.25
CA PHE A 179 4.06 -2.24 -5.01
C PHE A 179 3.02 -2.80 -4.05
N VAL A 180 2.25 -3.81 -4.48
CA VAL A 180 1.97 -5.03 -3.71
C VAL A 180 1.78 -6.14 -4.74
N GLN A 181 2.42 -7.30 -4.50
CA GLN A 181 2.24 -8.50 -5.31
C GLN A 181 0.74 -8.85 -5.40
N ASP A 182 0.21 -8.87 -6.62
CA ASP A 182 -1.05 -9.56 -6.92
C ASP A 182 -0.66 -11.05 -7.11
N HIS A 183 -0.52 -11.79 -6.01
CA HIS A 183 -0.42 -13.25 -6.10
C HIS A 183 -1.83 -13.79 -6.38
N SER A 184 -2.16 -13.85 -7.67
CA SER A 184 -3.28 -14.66 -8.18
C SER A 184 -2.95 -16.15 -8.14
#